data_AF-A0A543IX50-F1
#
_entry.id   AF-A0A543IX50-F1
#
_cell.length_a   1.000
_cell.length_b   1.000
_cell.length_c   1.000
_cell.angle_alpha   90.00
_cell.angle_beta   90.00
_cell.angle_gamma   90.00
#
_symmetry.space_group_name_H-M   'P 1'
#
loop_
_entity.id
_entity.type
_entity.pdbx_description
1 polymer ?
#
loop_
_entity_poly.entity_id
_entity_poly.type
_entity_poly.pdbx_seq_one_letter_code
_entity_poly.pdbx_strand_id
1 'polypeptide(L)'
;MPRTTQLRIYTVRDGLLDEWAAKWRELIVPLRLKFGFEIQGAWLDRERNRFIWVISYDGPEGFAERNRQYWSSPERESMNLDPDDYLVETEVREVETVI
;
A
#
# COMPACT_ATOMS: atom_id res chain seq x y z
N MET A 1 -19.50 7.78 0.88
CA MET A 1 -19.48 6.31 1.14
C MET A 1 -18.89 6.11 2.52
N PRO A 2 -19.17 5.02 3.26
CA PRO A 2 -18.45 4.77 4.51
C PRO A 2 -16.96 4.62 4.23
N ARG A 3 -16.13 5.04 5.18
CA ARG A 3 -14.68 4.78 5.18
C ARG A 3 -14.40 3.32 4.87
N THR A 4 -13.53 3.07 3.92
CA THR A 4 -13.02 1.72 3.62
C THR A 4 -11.59 1.60 4.12
N THR A 5 -11.30 0.55 4.88
CA THR A 5 -9.96 0.21 5.34
C THR A 5 -9.54 -1.12 4.72
N GLN A 6 -8.30 -1.19 4.24
CA GLN A 6 -7.71 -2.41 3.69
C GLN A 6 -6.46 -2.81 4.48
N LEU A 7 -6.41 -4.07 4.88
CA LEU A 7 -5.19 -4.76 5.28
C LEU A 7 -4.54 -5.33 4.02
N ARG A 8 -3.23 -5.09 3.89
CA ARG A 8 -2.43 -5.55 2.76
C ARG A 8 -1.23 -6.33 3.27
N ILE A 9 -1.08 -7.55 2.78
CA ILE A 9 0.01 -8.46 3.15
C ILE A 9 0.72 -8.83 1.85
N TYR A 10 2.00 -8.50 1.78
CA TYR A 10 2.83 -8.77 0.62
C TYR A 10 3.93 -9.74 1.00
N THR A 11 4.05 -10.86 0.29
CA THR A 11 5.23 -11.71 0.35
C THR A 11 6.29 -11.07 -0.55
N VAL A 12 7.41 -10.65 0.04
CA VAL A 12 8.50 -9.99 -0.69
C VAL A 12 9.50 -11.04 -1.15
N ARG A 13 10.20 -10.77 -2.25
CA ARG A 13 11.30 -11.60 -2.74
C ARG A 13 12.43 -11.64 -1.72
N ASP A 14 13.11 -12.78 -1.63
CA ASP A 14 14.21 -12.99 -0.69
C ASP A 14 15.32 -11.94 -0.84
N GLY A 15 15.75 -11.37 0.29
CA GLY A 15 16.77 -10.34 0.35
C GLY A 15 16.29 -8.91 0.03
N LEU A 16 15.05 -8.73 -0.47
CA LEU A 16 14.54 -7.41 -0.89
C LEU A 16 13.62 -6.74 0.13
N LEU A 17 13.37 -7.35 1.29
CA LEU A 17 12.41 -6.83 2.29
C LEU A 17 12.73 -5.41 2.76
N ASP A 18 13.98 -5.15 3.11
CA ASP A 18 14.42 -3.85 3.61
C ASP A 18 14.42 -2.78 2.50
N GLU A 19 14.82 -3.16 1.28
CA GLU A 19 14.77 -2.26 0.12
C GLU A 19 13.33 -1.88 -0.22
N TRP A 20 12.43 -2.87 -0.24
CA TRP A 20 11.01 -2.66 -0.46
C TRP A 20 10.42 -1.71 0.59
N ALA A 21 10.72 -1.94 1.87
CA ALA A 21 10.24 -1.09 2.96
C ALA A 21 10.73 0.37 2.83
N ALA A 22 12.00 0.55 2.45
CA ALA A 22 12.57 1.87 2.22
C ALA A 22 11.87 2.59 1.05
N LYS A 23 11.76 1.93 -0.11
CA LYS A 23 11.09 2.48 -1.30
C LYS A 23 9.61 2.76 -1.06
N TRP A 24 8.92 1.89 -0.35
CA TRP A 24 7.52 2.09 0.03
C TRP A 24 7.37 3.35 0.89
N ARG A 25 8.23 3.53 1.89
CA ARG A 25 8.18 4.70 2.78
C ARG A 25 8.53 6.00 2.05
N GLU A 26 9.50 5.97 1.15
CA GLU A 26 10.03 7.17 0.47
C GLU A 26 9.18 7.59 -0.73
N LEU A 27 8.59 6.65 -1.46
CA LEU A 27 7.89 6.91 -2.71
C LEU A 27 6.38 6.69 -2.57
N ILE A 28 5.96 5.53 -2.07
CA ILE A 28 4.54 5.15 -2.06
C ILE A 28 3.76 5.95 -1.01
N VAL A 29 4.27 6.08 0.22
CA VAL A 29 3.57 6.77 1.31
C VAL A 29 3.25 8.22 0.95
N PRO A 30 4.20 9.08 0.53
CA PRO A 30 3.90 10.48 0.22
C PRO A 30 2.82 10.63 -0.86
N LEU A 31 2.84 9.79 -1.89
CA LEU A 31 1.84 9.84 -2.94
C LEU A 31 0.48 9.35 -2.45
N ARG A 32 0.42 8.28 -1.65
CA ARG A 32 -0.85 7.82 -1.04
C ARG A 32 -1.47 8.93 -0.19
N LEU A 33 -0.67 9.63 0.62
CA LEU A 33 -1.12 10.76 1.43
C LEU A 33 -1.58 11.94 0.55
N LYS A 34 -0.87 12.26 -0.53
CA LYS A 34 -1.30 13.29 -1.52
C LYS A 34 -2.65 12.93 -2.15
N PHE A 35 -2.90 11.64 -2.35
CA PHE A 35 -4.19 11.14 -2.82
C PHE A 35 -5.26 11.07 -1.72
N GLY A 36 -5.00 11.58 -0.51
CA GLY A 36 -5.99 11.62 0.58
C GLY A 36 -6.26 10.26 1.23
N PHE A 37 -5.42 9.26 0.96
CA PHE A 37 -5.43 8.03 1.76
C PHE A 37 -4.78 8.28 3.11
N GLU A 38 -5.17 7.49 4.10
CA GLU A 38 -4.55 7.46 5.42
C GLU A 38 -3.85 6.11 5.62
N ILE A 39 -2.60 6.17 6.07
CA ILE A 39 -1.79 5.00 6.38
C ILE A 39 -1.83 4.78 7.89
N GLN A 40 -2.45 3.70 8.34
CA GLN A 40 -2.62 3.42 9.78
C GLN A 40 -1.40 2.74 10.41
N GLY A 41 -0.59 2.06 9.59
CA GLY A 41 0.64 1.42 10.06
C GLY A 41 1.23 0.48 9.01
N ALA A 42 2.50 0.12 9.23
CA ALA A 42 3.22 -0.87 8.43
C ALA A 42 4.23 -1.63 9.30
N TRP A 43 4.45 -2.90 8.99
CA TRP A 43 5.28 -3.84 9.75
C TRP A 43 6.02 -4.80 8.82
N LEU A 44 7.16 -5.29 9.30
CA LEU A 44 7.94 -6.35 8.67
C LEU A 44 7.78 -7.64 9.48
N ASP A 45 7.25 -8.68 8.86
CA ASP A 45 7.38 -10.05 9.35
C ASP A 45 8.60 -10.68 8.66
N ARG A 46 9.75 -10.60 9.35
CA ARG A 46 11.03 -11.11 8.84
C ARG A 46 11.08 -12.64 8.78
N GLU A 47 10.29 -13.33 9.61
CA GLU A 47 10.24 -14.79 9.64
C GLU A 47 9.61 -15.34 8.36
N ARG A 48 8.57 -14.67 7.85
CA ARG A 48 7.82 -15.08 6.64
C ARG A 48 8.16 -14.25 5.40
N ASN A 49 9.13 -13.35 5.52
CA ASN A 49 9.49 -12.40 4.48
C ASN A 49 8.29 -11.57 3.96
N ARG A 50 7.48 -11.05 4.88
CA ARG A 50 6.24 -10.31 4.56
C ARG A 50 6.30 -8.85 4.97
N PHE A 51 5.75 -8.00 4.11
CA PHE A 51 5.45 -6.60 4.39
C PHE A 51 3.95 -6.45 4.62
N ILE A 52 3.55 -5.98 5.80
CA ILE A 52 2.15 -5.87 6.21
C ILE A 52 1.83 -4.40 6.44
N TRP A 53 0.73 -3.89 5.90
CA TRP A 53 0.34 -2.50 6.12
C TRP A 53 -1.16 -2.29 5.99
N VAL A 54 -1.62 -1.19 6.56
CA VAL A 54 -3.04 -0.83 6.58
C VAL A 54 -3.23 0.56 5.98
N ILE A 55 -4.17 0.65 5.05
CA ILE A 55 -4.53 1.88 4.33
C ILE A 55 -6.03 2.07 4.35
N SER A 56 -6.47 3.31 4.46
CA SER A 56 -7.88 3.66 4.49
C SER A 56 -8.18 4.90 3.66
N TYR A 57 -9.45 5.05 3.29
CA TYR A 57 -9.94 6.20 2.54
C TYR A 57 -11.39 6.50 2.94
N ASP A 58 -11.69 7.78 3.16
CA ASP A 58 -13.00 8.26 3.60
C ASP A 58 -13.54 9.39 2.71
N GLY A 59 -13.06 9.47 1.46
CA GLY A 59 -13.52 10.49 0.52
C GLY A 59 -14.75 10.09 -0.30
N PRO A 60 -15.36 11.07 -1.01
CA PRO A 60 -16.65 10.90 -1.65
C PRO A 60 -16.65 9.91 -2.82
N GLU A 61 -15.53 9.76 -3.55
CA GLU A 61 -15.40 8.83 -4.68
C GLU A 61 -15.29 7.35 -4.26
N GLY A 62 -15.08 7.06 -2.98
CA GLY A 62 -14.85 5.71 -2.47
C GLY A 62 -13.44 5.16 -2.77
N PHE A 63 -13.03 4.13 -2.02
CA PHE A 63 -11.66 3.64 -2.05
C PHE A 63 -11.23 3.11 -3.42
N ALA A 64 -12.10 2.32 -4.08
CA ALA A 64 -11.75 1.68 -5.35
C ALA A 64 -11.46 2.70 -6.45
N GLU A 65 -12.30 3.73 -6.59
CA GLU A 65 -12.10 4.80 -7.57
C GLU A 65 -10.86 5.62 -7.25
N ARG A 66 -10.67 6.02 -5.98
CA ARG A 66 -9.44 6.74 -5.61
C ARG A 66 -8.18 5.92 -5.85
N ASN A 67 -8.24 4.61 -5.63
CA ASN A 67 -7.11 3.71 -5.84
C ASN A 67 -6.81 3.56 -7.33
N ARG A 68 -7.82 3.55 -8.21
CA ARG A 68 -7.61 3.62 -9.67
C ARG A 68 -6.92 4.92 -10.07
N GLN A 69 -7.40 6.07 -9.58
CA GLN A 69 -6.79 7.37 -9.87
C GLN A 69 -5.32 7.44 -9.42
N TYR A 70 -5.00 6.87 -8.26
CA TYR A 70 -3.62 6.72 -7.81
C TYR A 70 -2.77 5.94 -8.82
N TRP A 71 -3.25 4.78 -9.27
CA TRP A 71 -2.51 3.92 -10.21
C TRP A 71 -2.34 4.54 -11.59
N SER A 72 -3.33 5.31 -12.05
CA SER A 72 -3.31 6.01 -13.35
C SER A 72 -2.63 7.38 -13.31
N SER A 73 -2.06 7.79 -12.16
CA SER A 73 -1.47 9.13 -12.03
C SER A 73 -0.09 9.23 -12.70
N PRO A 74 0.24 10.36 -13.35
CA PRO A 74 1.57 10.60 -13.88
C PRO A 74 2.66 10.50 -12.80
N GLU A 75 2.35 10.90 -11.56
CA GLU A 75 3.28 10.76 -10.45
C GLU A 75 3.58 9.29 -10.14
N ARG A 76 2.58 8.41 -10.15
CA ARG A 76 2.78 6.97 -9.93
C ARG A 76 3.59 6.33 -11.05
N GLU A 77 3.34 6.73 -12.29
CA GLU A 77 4.10 6.31 -13.46
C GLU A 77 5.57 6.77 -13.34
N SER A 78 5.79 8.04 -12.98
CA SER A 78 7.13 8.64 -12.85
C SER A 78 8.01 8.02 -11.76
N MET A 79 7.42 7.32 -10.77
CA MET A 79 8.17 6.62 -9.74
C MET A 79 9.02 5.48 -10.30
N ASN A 80 8.67 4.96 -11.48
CA ASN A 80 9.33 3.82 -12.11
C ASN A 80 9.59 2.66 -11.11
N LEU A 81 8.59 2.40 -10.27
CA LEU A 81 8.60 1.36 -9.24
C LEU A 81 7.54 0.33 -9.61
N ASP A 82 7.95 -0.79 -10.17
CA ASP A 82 7.05 -1.92 -10.39
C ASP A 82 7.01 -2.80 -9.14
N PRO A 83 5.84 -3.02 -8.50
CA PRO A 83 5.74 -3.96 -7.39
C PRO A 83 6.17 -5.37 -7.77
N ASP A 84 6.01 -5.81 -9.01
CA ASP A 84 6.30 -7.20 -9.42
C ASP A 84 7.81 -7.52 -9.39
N ASP A 85 8.67 -6.49 -9.42
CA ASP A 85 10.10 -6.64 -9.19
C ASP A 85 10.40 -7.13 -7.76
N TYR A 86 9.55 -6.76 -6.80
CA TYR A 86 9.74 -6.99 -5.37
C TYR A 86 8.80 -8.04 -4.79
N LEU A 87 7.56 -8.09 -5.24
CA LEU A 87 6.48 -8.83 -4.58
C LEU A 87 6.24 -10.16 -5.30
N VAL A 88 6.23 -11.25 -4.52
CA VAL A 88 5.93 -12.60 -5.01
C VAL A 88 4.43 -12.89 -4.92
N GLU A 89 3.79 -12.37 -3.87
CA GLU A 89 2.36 -12.58 -3.63
C GLU A 89 1.78 -11.32 -2.99
N THR A 90 0.55 -10.99 -3.36
CA THR A 90 -0.19 -9.89 -2.75
C THR A 90 -1.55 -10.36 -2.27
N GLU A 91 -1.83 -10.08 -1.00
CA GLU A 91 -3.13 -10.30 -0.40
C GLU A 91 -3.72 -8.96 0.05
N VAL A 92 -4.97 -8.72 -0.32
CA VAL A 92 -5.70 -7.50 0.03
C VAL A 92 -7.04 -7.91 0.63
N ARG A 93 -7.33 -7.41 1.83
CA ARG A 93 -8.58 -7.67 2.54
C ARG A 93 -9.19 -6.34 2.99
N GLU A 94 -10.49 -6.16 2.80
CA GLU A 94 -11.21 -5.11 3.52
C GLU A 94 -11.42 -5.55 4.97
N VAL A 95 -11.19 -4.64 5.90
CA VAL A 95 -11.23 -4.92 7.35
C VAL A 95 -11.97 -3.81 8.09
N GLU A 96 -12.58 -4.16 9.21
CA GLU A 96 -13.27 -3.22 10.10
C GLU A 96 -12.37 -2.87 11.29
N THR A 97 -12.34 -1.59 11.65
CA THR A 97 -11.64 -1.11 12.84
C THR A 97 -12.53 -1.29 14.07
N VAL A 98 -11.99 -1.88 15.13
CA VAL A 98 -12.72 -2.16 16.38
C VAL A 98 -12.36 -1.18 17.50
N ILE A 99 -11.16 -0.59 17.48
CA ILE A 99 -10.63 0.33 18.50
C ILE A 99 -9.90 1.52 17.87
#